data_AF-A0A1I4CDQ1-F1
#
_entry.id   AF-A0A1I4CDQ1-F1
#
_cell.length_a   1.000
_cell.length_b   1.000
_cell.length_c   1.000
_cell.angle_alpha   90.00
_cell.angle_beta   90.00
_cell.angle_gamma   90.00
#
_symmetry.space_group_name_H-M   'P 1'
#
loop_
_entity.id
_entity.type
_entity.pdbx_description
1 polymer ?
#
loop_
_entity_poly.entity_id
_entity_poly.type
_entity_poly.pdbx_seq_one_letter_code
_entity_poly.pdbx_strand_id
1 'polypeptide(L)'
;MRRLFVLVAVGTLLLAGVFLAIFGPPSHATTWVWYGAFVVGGLSILVGGLREAVTVGSTRVPWYVFVGVGQLLFAFSMVVMNADELLSGTSETLFGPLVGLACALFLVFFGVDYVRGGVYMRLPTTE
;
A
#
# COMPACT_ATOMS: atom_id res chain seq x y z
N MET A 1 -6.48 -7.09 16.34
CA MET A 1 -5.57 -6.75 15.21
C MET A 1 -5.97 -5.50 14.41
N ARG A 2 -7.25 -5.19 14.18
CA ARG A 2 -7.68 -4.05 13.32
C ARG A 2 -7.13 -2.67 13.72
N ARG A 3 -6.86 -2.44 15.00
CA ARG A 3 -6.18 -1.21 15.49
C ARG A 3 -4.78 -1.02 14.92
N LEU A 4 -4.04 -2.11 14.64
CA LEU A 4 -2.73 -2.02 14.01
C LEU A 4 -2.84 -1.48 12.58
N PHE A 5 -3.86 -1.90 11.81
CA PHE A 5 -4.09 -1.35 10.47
C PHE A 5 -4.41 0.14 10.50
N VAL A 6 -5.16 0.61 11.50
CA VAL A 6 -5.40 2.04 11.69
C VAL A 6 -4.10 2.79 11.98
N LEU A 7 -3.26 2.26 12.87
CA LEU A 7 -1.96 2.87 13.19
C LEU A 7 -1.04 2.92 11.96
N VAL A 8 -0.96 1.82 11.21
CA VAL A 8 -0.19 1.77 9.95
C VAL A 8 -0.72 2.80 8.96
N ALA A 9 -2.04 2.84 8.72
CA ALA A 9 -2.63 3.77 7.78
C ALA A 9 -2.42 5.24 8.19
N VAL A 10 -2.60 5.57 9.48
CA VAL A 10 -2.35 6.93 9.99
C VAL A 10 -0.86 7.27 9.84
N GLY A 11 0.04 6.37 10.21
CA GLY A 11 1.48 6.57 10.04
C GLY A 11 1.87 6.82 8.59
N THR A 12 1.36 6.01 7.66
CA THR A 12 1.55 6.18 6.20
C THR A 12 1.04 7.53 5.72
N LEU A 13 -0.19 7.92 6.09
CA LEU A 13 -0.79 9.17 5.63
C LEU A 13 -0.10 10.41 6.23
N LEU A 14 0.33 10.32 7.50
CA LEU A 14 1.16 11.34 8.12
C LEU A 14 2.50 11.46 7.41
N LEU A 15 3.15 10.34 7.09
CA LEU A 15 4.40 10.35 6.35
C LEU A 15 4.21 11.02 4.98
N ALA A 16 3.14 10.67 4.24
CA ALA A 16 2.81 11.32 2.98
C ALA A 16 2.66 12.84 3.15
N GLY A 17 1.87 13.28 4.15
CA GLY A 17 1.68 14.69 4.46
C GLY A 17 2.97 15.43 4.83
N VAL A 18 3.84 14.81 5.63
CA VAL A 18 5.16 15.36 5.99
C VAL A 18 6.04 15.51 4.76
N PHE A 19 6.08 14.51 3.87
CA PHE A 19 6.82 14.59 2.61
C PHE A 19 6.34 15.76 1.76
N LEU A 20 5.03 15.91 1.58
CA LEU A 20 4.47 17.01 0.80
C LEU A 20 4.70 18.39 1.46
N ALA A 21 4.71 18.45 2.78
CA ALA A 21 5.00 19.69 3.52
C ALA A 21 6.48 20.11 3.41
N ILE A 22 7.41 19.16 3.41
CA ILE A 22 8.86 19.42 3.35
C ILE A 22 9.33 19.68 1.91
N PHE A 23 8.92 18.82 0.98
CA PHE A 23 9.43 18.82 -0.40
C PHE A 23 8.51 19.56 -1.39
N GLY A 24 7.29 19.89 -0.97
CA GLY A 24 6.28 20.51 -1.83
C GLY A 24 5.62 19.53 -2.80
N PRO A 25 4.79 20.06 -3.72
CA PRO A 25 4.13 19.26 -4.75
C PRO A 25 5.13 18.64 -5.72
N PRO A 26 4.96 17.37 -6.13
CA PRO A 26 5.83 16.75 -7.12
C PRO A 26 5.85 17.47 -8.47
N SER A 27 7.05 17.59 -9.04
CA SER A 27 7.29 18.18 -10.38
C SER A 27 7.12 17.18 -11.53
N HIS A 28 7.26 15.87 -11.26
CA HIS A 28 7.20 14.81 -12.26
C HIS A 28 5.92 13.97 -12.13
N ALA A 29 5.35 13.59 -13.28
CA ALA A 29 4.13 12.78 -13.33
C ALA A 29 4.31 11.40 -12.67
N THR A 30 5.48 10.76 -12.85
CA THR A 30 5.81 9.48 -12.21
C THR A 30 5.77 9.57 -10.69
N THR A 31 6.19 10.70 -10.12
CA THR A 31 6.11 10.95 -8.68
C THR A 31 4.69 11.03 -8.20
N TRP A 32 3.81 11.70 -8.94
CA TRP A 32 2.38 11.72 -8.64
C TRP A 32 1.74 10.33 -8.70
N VAL A 33 2.18 9.46 -9.62
CA VAL A 33 1.65 8.10 -9.75
C VAL A 33 1.97 7.26 -8.52
N TRP A 34 3.24 7.15 -8.12
CA TRP A 34 3.58 6.32 -6.96
C TRP A 34 3.06 6.95 -5.66
N TYR A 35 3.13 8.28 -5.52
CA TYR A 35 2.64 8.98 -4.34
C TYR A 35 1.11 8.85 -4.21
N GLY A 36 0.38 8.99 -5.31
CA GLY A 36 -1.07 8.79 -5.36
C GLY A 36 -1.45 7.36 -4.98
N ALA A 37 -0.76 6.36 -5.52
CA ALA A 37 -0.96 4.96 -5.14
C ALA A 37 -0.68 4.74 -3.64
N PHE A 38 0.39 5.33 -3.11
CA PHE A 38 0.72 5.29 -1.69
C PHE A 38 -0.39 5.89 -0.82
N VAL A 39 -0.89 7.09 -1.14
CA VAL A 39 -1.97 7.73 -0.38
C VAL A 39 -3.27 6.92 -0.46
N VAL A 40 -3.68 6.48 -1.66
CA VAL A 40 -4.90 5.68 -1.84
C VAL A 40 -4.76 4.32 -1.15
N GLY A 41 -3.57 3.74 -1.13
CA GLY A 41 -3.26 2.52 -0.38
C GLY A 41 -3.46 2.72 1.12
N GLY A 42 -2.90 3.79 1.68
CA GLY A 42 -3.08 4.18 3.08
C GLY A 42 -4.55 4.40 3.45
N LEU A 43 -5.31 5.11 2.61
CA LEU A 43 -6.75 5.32 2.81
C LEU A 43 -7.54 4.00 2.75
N SER A 44 -7.19 3.09 1.85
CA SER A 44 -7.83 1.77 1.74
C SER A 44 -7.61 0.95 3.01
N ILE A 45 -6.38 0.92 3.54
CA ILE A 45 -6.07 0.24 4.81
C ILE A 45 -6.81 0.91 5.97
N LEU A 46 -6.92 2.26 5.98
CA LEU A 46 -7.67 2.98 6.99
C LEU A 46 -9.14 2.55 7.01
N VAL A 47 -9.77 2.45 5.82
CA VAL A 47 -11.15 1.99 5.68
C VAL A 47 -11.32 0.57 6.22
N GLY A 48 -10.42 -0.36 5.87
CA GLY A 48 -10.45 -1.73 6.41
C GLY A 48 -10.18 -1.80 7.92
N GLY A 49 -9.36 -0.89 8.45
CA GLY A 49 -9.12 -0.76 9.89
C GLY A 49 -10.36 -0.29 10.65
N LEU A 50 -11.12 0.66 10.08
CA LEU A 50 -12.26 1.30 10.75
C LEU A 50 -13.60 0.59 10.52
N ARG A 51 -13.85 0.03 9.33
CA ARG A 51 -15.13 -0.58 8.94
C ARG A 51 -14.99 -2.08 8.74
N GLU A 52 -15.94 -2.85 9.25
CA GLU A 52 -15.95 -4.32 9.10
C GLU A 52 -16.34 -4.74 7.68
N ALA A 53 -17.21 -3.94 7.05
CA ALA A 53 -17.54 -4.04 5.65
C ALA A 53 -18.02 -2.68 5.16
N VAL A 54 -17.90 -2.45 3.85
CA VAL A 54 -18.43 -1.28 3.16
C VAL A 54 -19.38 -1.76 2.08
N THR A 55 -20.57 -1.18 2.03
CA THR A 55 -21.54 -1.44 0.98
C THR A 55 -21.24 -0.55 -0.22
N VAL A 56 -20.97 -1.18 -1.36
CA VAL A 56 -20.73 -0.51 -2.65
C VAL A 56 -21.84 -0.95 -3.60
N GLY A 57 -22.85 -0.09 -3.78
CA GLY A 57 -24.08 -0.47 -4.48
C GLY A 57 -24.81 -1.58 -3.73
N SER A 58 -25.09 -2.69 -4.42
CA SER A 58 -25.73 -3.89 -3.85
C SER A 58 -24.74 -4.86 -3.18
N THR A 59 -23.44 -4.62 -3.29
CA THR A 59 -22.41 -5.58 -2.84
C THR A 59 -21.80 -5.14 -1.51
N ARG A 60 -21.73 -6.06 -0.54
CA ARG A 60 -21.04 -5.85 0.74
C ARG A 60 -19.59 -6.31 0.61
N VAL A 61 -18.65 -5.37 0.58
CA VAL A 61 -17.22 -5.66 0.49
C VAL A 61 -16.63 -5.75 1.90
N PRO A 62 -16.03 -6.89 2.30
CA PRO A 62 -15.50 -7.07 3.65
C PRO A 62 -14.17 -6.32 3.84
N TRP A 63 -13.85 -5.99 5.10
CA TRP A 63 -12.69 -5.17 5.48
C TRP A 63 -11.36 -5.66 4.92
N TYR A 64 -11.16 -6.98 4.84
CA TYR A 64 -9.91 -7.57 4.43
C TYR A 64 -9.59 -7.29 2.96
N VAL A 65 -10.61 -7.08 2.11
CA VAL A 65 -10.41 -6.71 0.70
C VAL A 65 -9.79 -5.32 0.62
N PHE A 66 -10.25 -4.37 1.44
CA PHE A 66 -9.67 -3.02 1.48
C PHE A 66 -8.22 -3.02 1.97
N VAL A 67 -7.90 -3.83 2.98
CA VAL A 67 -6.52 -4.01 3.45
C VAL A 67 -5.67 -4.64 2.35
N GLY A 68 -6.16 -5.69 1.69
CA GLY A 68 -5.45 -6.35 0.61
C GLY A 68 -5.18 -5.42 -0.58
N VAL A 69 -6.18 -4.66 -1.04
CA VAL A 69 -6.02 -3.62 -2.08
C VAL A 69 -5.00 -2.57 -1.65
N GLY A 70 -5.02 -2.15 -0.39
CA GLY A 70 -4.04 -1.20 0.13
C GLY A 70 -2.60 -1.73 0.06
N GLN A 71 -2.38 -3.00 0.40
CA GLN A 71 -1.06 -3.64 0.26
C GLN A 71 -0.61 -3.72 -1.21
N LEU A 72 -1.52 -4.03 -2.14
CA LEU A 72 -1.22 -4.05 -3.57
C LEU A 72 -0.84 -2.67 -4.09
N LEU A 73 -1.53 -1.62 -3.63
CA LEU A 73 -1.20 -0.24 -3.99
C LEU A 73 0.14 0.21 -3.42
N PHE A 74 0.50 -0.19 -2.20
CA PHE A 74 1.84 0.03 -1.67
C PHE A 74 2.91 -0.69 -2.48
N ALA A 75 2.70 -1.97 -2.82
CA ALA A 75 3.61 -2.71 -3.67
C ALA A 75 3.80 -2.03 -5.02
N PHE A 76 2.71 -1.59 -5.65
CA PHE A 76 2.75 -0.82 -6.90
C PHE A 76 3.53 0.49 -6.73
N SER A 77 3.30 1.23 -5.64
CA SER A 77 4.05 2.46 -5.36
C SER A 77 5.56 2.20 -5.26
N MET A 78 5.97 1.12 -4.60
CA MET A 78 7.38 0.74 -4.49
C MET A 78 7.98 0.39 -5.85
N VAL A 79 7.26 -0.36 -6.69
CA VAL A 79 7.74 -0.70 -8.03
C VAL A 79 7.92 0.55 -8.88
N VAL A 80 6.92 1.44 -8.91
CA VAL A 80 7.00 2.68 -9.71
C VAL A 80 8.08 3.62 -9.20
N MET A 81 8.24 3.73 -7.87
CA MET A 81 9.28 4.58 -7.26
C MET A 81 10.69 4.13 -7.65
N ASN A 82 10.94 2.83 -7.82
CA ASN A 82 12.26 2.29 -8.15
C ASN A 82 12.44 1.98 -9.65
N ALA A 83 11.42 2.20 -10.48
CA ALA A 83 11.43 1.76 -11.87
C ALA A 83 12.54 2.41 -12.69
N ASP A 84 12.73 3.73 -12.54
CA ASP A 84 13.71 4.48 -13.31
C ASP A 84 15.15 4.04 -13.01
N GLU A 85 15.45 3.83 -11.72
CA GLU A 85 16.77 3.38 -11.26
C GLU A 85 17.10 1.97 -11.77
N LEU A 86 16.11 1.08 -11.76
CA LEU A 86 16.25 -0.30 -12.25
C LEU A 86 16.38 -0.40 -13.77
N LEU A 87 15.67 0.46 -14.51
CA LEU A 87 15.63 0.42 -15.97
C LEU A 87 16.79 1.16 -16.61
N SER A 88 17.24 2.26 -16.00
CA SER A 88 18.34 3.06 -16.53
C SER A 88 19.70 2.44 -16.22
N GLY A 89 19.81 1.57 -15.20
CA GLY A 89 21.07 0.97 -14.77
C GLY A 89 22.10 2.00 -14.28
N THR A 90 21.64 3.21 -13.95
CA THR A 90 22.50 4.35 -13.59
C THR A 90 22.94 4.34 -12.14
N SER A 91 22.37 3.45 -11.32
CA SER A 91 22.69 3.34 -9.90
C SER A 91 24.04 2.68 -9.66
N GLU A 92 24.89 3.35 -8.89
CA GLU A 92 26.12 2.75 -8.37
C GLU A 92 25.81 1.59 -7.39
N THR A 93 24.61 1.56 -6.80
CA THR A 93 24.21 0.53 -5.82
C THR A 93 22.76 0.08 -6.01
N LEU A 94 22.54 -1.12 -6.55
CA LEU A 94 21.19 -1.71 -6.71
C LEU A 94 20.54 -2.16 -5.39
N PHE A 95 21.20 -1.98 -4.24
CA PHE A 95 20.72 -2.50 -2.96
C PHE A 95 19.34 -1.94 -2.58
N GLY A 96 19.15 -0.61 -2.64
CA GLY A 96 17.88 0.04 -2.30
C GLY A 96 16.72 -0.45 -3.19
N PRO A 97 16.84 -0.37 -4.52
CA PRO A 97 15.83 -0.88 -5.44
C PRO A 97 15.50 -2.37 -5.26
N LEU A 98 16.52 -3.22 -5.06
CA LEU A 98 16.31 -4.65 -4.86
C LEU A 98 15.57 -4.95 -3.54
N VAL A 99 15.90 -4.24 -2.46
CA VAL A 99 15.16 -4.35 -1.20
C VAL A 99 13.72 -3.86 -1.38
N GLY A 100 13.51 -2.74 -2.09
CA GLY A 100 12.18 -2.22 -2.42
C GLY A 100 11.33 -3.23 -3.21
N LEU A 101 11.92 -3.88 -4.21
CA LEU A 101 11.26 -4.94 -4.97
C LEU A 101 10.94 -6.17 -4.11
N ALA A 102 11.88 -6.61 -3.27
CA ALA A 102 11.63 -7.72 -2.36
C ALA A 102 10.46 -7.42 -1.41
N CYS A 103 10.43 -6.22 -0.82
CA CYS A 103 9.31 -5.75 -0.01
C CYS A 103 8.00 -5.70 -0.82
N ALA A 104 8.03 -5.22 -2.07
CA ALA A 104 6.87 -5.20 -2.94
C ALA A 104 6.31 -6.61 -3.18
N LEU A 105 7.16 -7.61 -3.41
CA LEU A 105 6.72 -9.01 -3.58
C LEU A 105 6.02 -9.56 -2.32
N PHE A 106 6.55 -9.28 -1.14
CA PHE A 106 5.88 -9.62 0.11
C PHE A 106 4.50 -8.96 0.21
N LEU A 107 4.43 -7.66 -0.05
CA LEU A 107 3.17 -6.91 -0.04
C LEU A 107 2.16 -7.45 -1.06
N VAL A 108 2.60 -7.84 -2.26
CA VAL A 108 1.74 -8.49 -3.26
C VAL A 108 1.19 -9.81 -2.73
N PHE A 109 2.05 -10.66 -2.16
CA PHE A 109 1.62 -11.94 -1.60
C PHE A 109 0.52 -11.76 -0.54
N PHE A 110 0.76 -10.89 0.45
CA PHE A 110 -0.24 -10.59 1.47
C PHE A 110 -1.49 -9.93 0.89
N GLY A 111 -1.33 -8.99 -0.03
CA GLY A 111 -2.43 -8.28 -0.67
C GLY A 111 -3.37 -9.22 -1.43
N VAL A 112 -2.81 -10.11 -2.26
CA VAL A 112 -3.57 -11.11 -3.01
C VAL A 112 -4.25 -12.10 -2.07
N ASP A 113 -3.54 -12.59 -1.05
CA ASP A 113 -4.12 -13.54 -0.09
C ASP A 113 -5.30 -12.91 0.66
N TYR A 114 -5.16 -11.67 1.12
CA TYR A 114 -6.25 -10.94 1.79
C TYR A 114 -7.43 -10.73 0.85
N VAL A 115 -7.23 -10.28 -0.40
CA VAL A 115 -8.32 -10.10 -1.37
C VAL A 115 -9.07 -11.43 -1.63
N ARG A 116 -8.38 -12.57 -1.56
CA ARG A 116 -8.96 -13.90 -1.69
C ARG A 116 -9.61 -14.46 -0.41
N GLY A 117 -9.62 -13.69 0.68
CA GLY A 117 -10.21 -14.09 1.95
C GLY A 117 -9.28 -14.84 2.89
N GLY A 118 -7.96 -14.77 2.69
CA GLY A 118 -6.95 -15.38 3.56
C GLY A 118 -6.85 -16.89 3.41
N VAL A 119 -6.62 -17.36 2.18
CA VAL A 119 -6.50 -18.79 1.84
C VAL A 119 -5.25 -19.39 2.49
N TYR A 120 -4.14 -18.64 2.48
CA TYR A 120 -2.86 -19.07 3.02
C TYR A 120 -2.62 -18.53 4.43
N MET A 121 -2.98 -17.28 4.70
CA MET A 121 -2.94 -16.69 6.03
C MET A 121 -4.36 -16.52 6.55
N ARG A 122 -4.73 -17.35 7.53
CA ARG A 122 -6.07 -17.25 8.15
C ARG A 122 -6.28 -15.84 8.66
N LEU A 123 -7.36 -15.22 8.20
CA LEU A 123 -7.79 -13.93 8.71
C LEU A 123 -8.07 -14.07 10.20
N PRO A 124 -7.68 -13.08 11.02
CA PRO A 124 -8.02 -13.09 12.44
C PRO A 124 -9.53 -13.15 12.56
N THR A 125 -10.04 -14.26 13.08
CA THR A 125 -11.46 -14.37 13.43
C THR A 125 -11.77 -13.32 14.48
N THR A 126 -12.92 -12.69 14.36
CA THR A 126 -13.46 -11.77 15.35
C THR A 126 -13.79 -12.55 16.62
N GLU A 127 -12.77 -12.79 17.44
CA GLU A 127 -12.94 -12.90 18.89
C GLU A 127 -12.76 -11.51 19.52
#